data_AF-A0A7W6JSW0-F1
#
_entry.id   AF-A0A7W6JSW0-F1
#
_cell.length_a   1.000
_cell.length_b   1.000
_cell.length_c   1.000
_cell.angle_alpha   90.00
_cell.angle_beta   90.00
_cell.angle_gamma   90.00
#
_symmetry.space_group_name_H-M   'P 1'
#
loop_
_entity.id
_entity.type
_entity.pdbx_description
1 polymer ?
#
loop_
_entity_poly.entity_id
_entity_poly.type
_entity_poly.pdbx_seq_one_letter_code
_entity_poly.pdbx_strand_id
1 'polypeptide(L)' 'MEKRLVVELDGSQHGEQVDRERTTYLERAGYSMVRFWNSDVIENLDGVVEAIRLKLAAMPGAQLSPSPNPLPQAGEG' A
#
# COMPACT_ATOMS: atom_id res chain seq x y z
N MET A 1 5.07 -4.47 11.28
CA MET A 1 5.51 -3.27 10.54
C MET A 1 4.29 -2.51 10.10
N GLU A 2 4.32 -1.18 10.17
CA GLU A 2 3.24 -0.34 9.66
C GLU A 2 3.32 -0.26 8.12
N LYS A 3 2.15 -0.27 7.46
CA LYS A 3 2.04 -0.18 6.00
C LYS A 3 1.75 1.25 5.58
N ARG A 4 2.56 1.77 4.66
CA ARG A 4 2.44 3.14 4.11
C ARG A 4 1.45 3.16 2.94
N LEU A 5 0.18 2.80 3.19
CA LEU A 5 -0.87 2.84 2.17
C LEU A 5 -1.71 4.12 2.30
N VAL A 6 -1.90 4.84 1.20
CA VAL A 6 -2.80 5.98 1.08
C VAL A 6 -4.01 5.55 0.25
N VAL A 7 -5.20 5.84 0.77
CA VAL A 7 -6.47 5.61 0.07
C VAL A 7 -7.08 6.96 -0.29
N GLU A 8 -7.39 7.16 -1.55
CA GLU A 8 -8.01 8.39 -2.05
C GLU A 8 -9.37 8.11 -2.66
N LEU A 9 -10.32 9.00 -2.39
CA LEU A 9 -11.69 8.90 -2.88
C LEU A 9 -11.98 10.03 -3.85
N ASP A 10 -12.27 9.67 -5.09
CA ASP A 10 -12.51 10.61 -6.18
C ASP A 10 -14.01 10.85 -6.40
N GLY A 11 -14.37 12.13 -6.51
CA GLY A 11 -15.66 12.59 -6.99
C GLY A 11 -15.54 13.23 -8.37
N SER A 12 -16.67 13.42 -9.05
CA SER A 12 -16.79 13.93 -10.44
C SER A 12 -16.27 15.36 -10.70
N GLN A 13 -15.54 15.97 -9.74
CA GLN A 13 -14.97 17.32 -9.83
C GLN A 13 -13.47 17.39 -9.51
N HIS A 14 -12.72 16.27 -9.52
CA HIS A 14 -11.28 16.32 -9.29
C HIS A 14 -10.50 16.72 -10.55
N GLY A 15 -9.71 17.79 -10.45
CA GLY A 15 -8.80 18.25 -11.49
C GLY A 15 -7.51 17.43 -11.51
N GLU A 16 -7.25 16.72 -12.60
CA GLU A 16 -6.15 15.74 -12.79
C GLU A 16 -4.72 16.30 -12.61
N GLN A 17 -4.54 17.61 -12.57
CA GLN A 17 -3.20 18.22 -12.65
C GLN A 17 -2.49 18.34 -11.29
N VAL A 18 -3.22 18.61 -10.20
CA VAL A 18 -2.68 18.64 -8.82
C VAL A 18 -2.29 17.24 -8.34
N ASP A 19 -2.88 16.24 -8.97
CA ASP A 19 -2.90 14.87 -8.49
C ASP A 19 -1.60 14.09 -8.78
N ARG A 20 -1.00 14.36 -9.95
CA ARG A 20 0.23 13.69 -10.38
C ARG A 20 1.45 14.09 -9.55
N GLU A 21 1.54 15.37 -9.17
CA GLU A 21 2.64 15.87 -8.34
C GLU A 21 2.58 15.28 -6.92
N ARG A 22 1.37 15.23 -6.35
CA ARG A 22 1.12 14.60 -5.04
C ARG A 22 1.43 13.11 -5.07
N THR A 23 0.97 12.40 -6.09
CA THR A 23 1.24 10.97 -6.26
C THR A 23 2.74 10.70 -6.32
N THR A 24 3.46 11.44 -7.18
CA THR A 24 4.91 11.29 -7.36
C THR A 24 5.67 11.57 -6.06
N TYR A 25 5.27 12.59 -5.30
CA TYR A 25 5.89 12.90 -4.02
C TYR A 25 5.71 11.77 -2.99
N LEU A 26 4.48 11.25 -2.87
CA LEU A 26 4.15 10.19 -1.92
C LEU A 26 4.83 8.86 -2.28
N GLU A 27 4.88 8.51 -3.56
CA GLU A 27 5.59 7.32 -4.04
C GLU A 27 7.09 7.39 -3.72
N ARG A 28 7.73 8.54 -3.94
CA ARG A 28 9.14 8.76 -3.56
C ARG A 28 9.37 8.66 -2.05
N ALA A 29 8.37 8.98 -1.24
CA ALA A 29 8.42 8.81 0.23
C ALA A 29 8.12 7.35 0.69
N GLY A 30 7.91 6.43 -0.26
CA GLY A 30 7.67 5.02 0.01
C GLY A 30 6.20 4.70 0.36
N TYR A 31 5.28 5.60 0.04
CA TYR A 31 3.85 5.32 0.13
C TYR A 31 3.36 4.63 -1.14
N SER A 32 2.45 3.68 -0.97
CA SER A 32 1.63 3.16 -2.07
C SER A 32 0.28 3.86 -2.03
N MET A 33 -0.29 4.13 -3.21
CA MET A 33 -1.60 4.76 -3.33
C MET A 33 -2.61 3.82 -4.01
N VAL A 34 -3.85 3.89 -3.58
CA VAL A 34 -5.02 3.28 -4.24
C VAL A 34 -6.16 4.28 -4.25
N ARG A 35 -6.92 4.28 -5.34
CA ARG A 35 -8.01 5.22 -5.57
C ARG A 35 -9.31 4.48 -5.82
N PHE A 36 -10.39 5.02 -5.27
CA PHE A 36 -11.75 4.54 -5.49
C PHE A 36 -12.65 5.70 -5.89
N TRP A 37 -13.67 5.42 -6.70
CA TRP A 37 -14.74 6.38 -6.89
C TRP A 37 -15.62 6.44 -5.64
N ASN A 38 -16.14 7.63 -5.32
CA ASN A 38 -17.10 7.77 -4.22
C ASN A 38 -18.31 6.84 -4.39
N SER A 39 -18.78 6.64 -5.62
CA SER A 39 -19.85 5.69 -5.93
C SER A 39 -19.47 4.26 -5.54
N ASP A 40 -18.23 3.83 -5.79
CA ASP A 40 -17.79 2.47 -5.44
C ASP A 40 -17.82 2.23 -3.94
N VAL A 41 -17.47 3.23 -3.13
CA VAL A 41 -17.54 3.12 -1.67
C VAL A 41 -18.99 3.04 -1.17
N ILE A 42 -19.89 3.78 -1.81
CA ILE A 42 -21.31 3.84 -1.44
C ILE A 42 -22.05 2.56 -1.89
N GLU A 43 -21.75 2.09 -3.10
CA GLU A 43 -22.49 1.00 -3.76
C GLU A 43 -21.86 -0.37 -3.53
N ASN A 44 -20.55 -0.43 -3.28
CA ASN A 44 -19.79 -1.67 -3.18
C ASN A 44 -18.64 -1.59 -2.16
N LEU A 45 -18.99 -1.26 -0.91
CA LEU A 45 -18.02 -1.13 0.18
C LEU A 45 -17.18 -2.41 0.36
N ASP A 46 -17.80 -3.59 0.27
CA ASP A 46 -17.11 -4.87 0.44
C ASP A 46 -16.02 -5.07 -0.62
N GLY A 47 -16.29 -4.71 -1.88
CA GLY A 47 -15.31 -4.74 -2.95
C GLY A 47 -14.14 -3.78 -2.70
N VAL A 48 -14.42 -2.59 -2.18
CA VAL A 48 -13.38 -1.60 -1.81
C VAL A 48 -12.50 -2.13 -0.69
N VAL A 49 -13.10 -2.69 0.37
CA VAL A 49 -12.36 -3.26 1.50
C VAL A 49 -11.49 -4.44 1.05
N GLU A 50 -12.01 -5.32 0.21
CA GLU A 50 -11.23 -6.45 -0.31
C GLU A 50 -10.07 -5.98 -1.18
N ALA A 51 -10.27 -4.97 -2.03
CA ALA A 51 -9.20 -4.38 -2.82
C ALA A 51 -8.08 -3.78 -1.94
N ILE A 52 -8.45 -3.09 -0.85
CA ILE A 52 -7.48 -2.58 0.14
C ILE A 52 -6.72 -3.74 0.80
N ARG A 53 -7.43 -4.80 1.21
CA ARG A 53 -6.84 -5.98 1.85
C ARG A 53 -5.82 -6.67 0.94
N LEU A 54 -6.17 -6.88 -0.33
CA LEU A 54 -5.28 -7.47 -1.33
C LEU A 54 -4.05 -6.58 -1.58
N LYS A 55 -4.24 -5.25 -1.65
CA LYS A 55 -3.13 -4.31 -1.80
C LYS A 55 -2.16 -4.39 -0.63
N LEU A 56 -2.66 -4.40 0.60
CA LEU A 56 -1.85 -4.52 1.81
C LEU A 56 -1.05 -5.84 1.86
N ALA A 57 -1.66 -6.94 1.43
CA ALA A 57 -1.02 -8.25 1.35
C ALA A 57 0.10 -8.30 0.29
N ALA A 58 -0.07 -7.61 -0.83
CA ALA A 58 0.92 -7.54 -1.91
C ALA A 58 2.09 -6.57 -1.63
N MET A 59 1.94 -5.64 -0.68
CA MET A 59 3.00 -4.67 -0.39
C MET A 59 4.24 -5.31 0.23
N PRO A 60 5.47 -4.91 -0.18
CA PRO A 60 6.71 -5.35 0.44
C PRO A 60 6.71 -5.13 1.97
N GLY A 61 7.36 -6.02 2.70
CA GLY A 61 7.33 -6.04 4.17
C GLY A 61 6.09 -6.73 4.78
N ALA A 62 5.22 -7.35 3.96
CA ALA A 62 4.24 -8.35 4.42
C ALA A 62 4.90 -9.72 4.65
N GLN A 63 6.20 -9.82 4.40
CA GLN A 63 6.95 -11.05 4.47
C GLN A 63 7.22 -11.44 5.94
N LEU A 64 6.44 -12.41 6.43
CA LEU A 64 6.95 -13.45 7.32
C LEU A 64 7.99 -14.26 6.55
N SER A 65 9.17 -13.70 6.29
CA SER A 65 10.29 -14.47 5.77
C SER A 65 11.07 -15.01 6.96
N PRO A 66 11.35 -16.32 7.03
CA PRO A 66 12.38 -16.81 7.93
C PRO A 66 13.65 -16.05 7.58
N SER A 67 14.26 -15.41 8.58
CA SER A 67 15.48 -14.64 8.40
C SER A 67 16.51 -15.47 7.64
N PRO A 68 17.14 -14.93 6.58
CA PRO A 68 18.17 -15.64 5.82
C PRO A 68 19.53 -15.64 6.53
N ASN A 69 19.60 -15.31 7.82
CA ASN A 69 20.84 -15.45 8.58
C ASN A 69 20.99 -16.90 9.06
N PRO A 70 21.85 -17.73 8.45
CA PRO A 70 22.46 -18.80 9.22
C PRO A 70 23.25 -18.13 10.37
N LEU A 71 22.94 -18.54 11.60
CA LEU A 71 23.76 -18.19 12.77
C LEU A 71 25.22 -18.55 12.46
N PRO A 72 26.21 -17.68 12.72
CA PRO A 72 27.60 -18.08 12.63
C PRO A 72 27.81 -19.25 13.59
N GLN A 73 28.34 -20.35 13.05
CA GLN A 73 28.67 -21.54 13.84
C GLN A 73 29.77 -21.14 14.82
N ALA A 74 29.37 -20.90 16.08
CA ALA A 74 30.30 -20.66 17.16
C ALA A 74 31.02 -21.96 17.51
N GLY A 75 32.36 -21.92 17.52
CA GLY A 75 33.18 -22.94 18.16
C GLY A 75 34.41 -23.31 17.35
N GLU A 76 35.44 -22.46 17.41
CA GLU A 76 36.81 -22.95 17.36
C GLU A 76 37.10 -23.68 18.68
N GLY A 77 37.73 -24.85 18.58
CA GLY A 77 38.25 -25.67 19.66
C GLY A 77 39.09 -26.79 19.08
#